data_AF-A0A6J4R3W7-F1
#
_entry.id   AF-A0A6J4R3W7-F1
#
_cell.length_a   1.000
_cell.length_b   1.000
_cell.length_c   1.000
_cell.angle_alpha   90.00
_cell.angle_beta   90.00
_cell.angle_gamma   90.00
#
_symmetry.space_group_name_H-M   'P 1'
#
loop_
_entity.id
_entity.type
_entity.pdbx_description
1 polymer ?
#
loop_
_entity_poly.entity_id
_entity_poly.type
_entity_poly.pdbx_seq_one_letter_code
_entity_poly.pdbx_strand_id
1 'polypeptide(L)'
;MSFRTGGIITAVIGVLSFPWLILETAGAYIFTWLVGYGSLLGAIGAVMIVDYWIVRRRQLDLAELYKIDGSYSYSGGWNWRAIVAVLVSVALVLPGFLKAATTAGLNGGPFPNPSFIESLYNYGLFLTFTVSALVYLGLSMIGGRAPEPAREPEAT
;
A
#
# COMPACT_ATOMS: atom_id res chain seq x y z
N MET A 1 0.84 23.94 11.80
CA MET A 1 1.89 23.03 12.31
C MET A 1 3.20 23.39 11.64
N SER A 2 4.29 23.55 12.40
CA SER A 2 5.61 23.88 11.81
C SER A 2 6.35 22.60 11.39
N PHE A 3 7.22 22.68 10.38
CA PHE A 3 8.07 21.55 9.96
C PHE A 3 8.90 20.99 11.13
N ARG A 4 9.38 21.86 12.01
CA ARG A 4 10.10 21.49 13.23
C ARG A 4 9.23 20.64 14.17
N THR A 5 7.98 21.05 14.41
CA THR A 5 7.05 20.30 15.26
C THR A 5 6.76 18.92 14.67
N GLY A 6 6.57 18.82 13.35
CA GLY A 6 6.38 17.54 12.66
C GLY A 6 7.57 16.60 12.84
N GLY A 7 8.80 17.10 12.61
CA GLY A 7 10.02 16.30 12.77
C GLY A 7 10.22 15.74 14.19
N ILE A 8 9.94 16.55 15.21
CA ILE A 8 10.04 16.11 16.62
C ILE A 8 9.02 15.01 16.91
N ILE A 9 7.77 15.15 16.46
CA ILE A 9 6.72 14.14 16.64
C ILE A 9 7.13 12.82 15.98
N THR A 10 7.59 12.86 14.73
CA THR A 10 8.03 11.66 14.01
C THR A 10 9.21 10.98 14.69
N ALA A 11 10.19 11.74 15.20
CA ALA A 11 11.32 11.19 15.94
C ALA A 11 10.88 10.46 17.22
N VAL A 12 9.97 11.06 18.00
CA VAL A 12 9.42 10.45 19.22
C VAL A 12 8.67 9.16 18.88
N ILE A 13 7.78 9.18 17.89
CA ILE A 13 7.02 7.99 17.46
C ILE A 13 7.99 6.90 16.97
N GLY A 14 9.04 7.26 16.24
CA GLY A 14 10.05 6.32 15.76
C GLY A 14 10.76 5.58 16.90
N VAL A 15 11.15 6.29 17.96
CA VAL A 15 11.77 5.66 19.15
C VAL A 15 10.75 4.81 19.92
N LEU A 16 9.52 5.30 20.09
CA LEU A 16 8.43 4.58 20.77
C LEU A 16 7.92 3.35 20.01
N SER A 17 8.31 3.18 18.75
CA SER A 17 7.98 1.97 17.97
C SER A 17 8.86 0.77 18.33
N PHE A 18 9.85 0.94 19.23
CA PHE A 18 10.77 -0.10 19.68
C PHE A 18 11.40 -0.91 18.51
N PRO A 19 11.98 -0.25 17.49
CA PRO A 19 12.44 -0.94 16.28
C PRO A 19 13.49 -2.01 16.55
N TRP A 20 14.24 -1.90 17.65
CA TRP A 20 15.25 -2.88 18.07
C TRP A 20 14.66 -4.26 18.36
N LEU A 21 13.39 -4.36 18.77
CA LEU A 21 12.74 -5.65 19.04
C LEU A 21 12.59 -6.48 17.75
N ILE A 22 12.35 -5.83 16.61
CA ILE A 22 12.24 -6.51 15.31
C ILE A 22 13.63 -6.86 14.75
N LEU A 23 14.66 -6.10 15.13
CA LEU A 23 16.04 -6.30 14.69
C LEU A 23 16.80 -7.35 15.51
N GLU A 24 16.23 -7.84 16.61
CA GLU A 24 16.86 -8.82 17.50
C GLU A 24 17.26 -10.11 16.77
N THR A 25 16.47 -10.53 15.77
CA THR A 25 16.78 -11.69 14.94
C THR A 25 16.62 -11.38 13.45
N ALA A 26 17.52 -11.93 12.63
CA ALA A 26 17.43 -11.82 11.18
C ALA A 26 16.09 -12.40 10.65
N GLY A 27 15.58 -13.44 11.31
CA GLY A 27 14.32 -14.07 10.97
C GLY A 27 13.11 -13.17 11.16
N ALA A 28 12.99 -12.53 12.33
CA ALA A 28 11.90 -11.59 12.60
C ALA A 28 11.97 -10.38 11.65
N TYR A 29 13.17 -9.87 11.38
CA TYR A 29 13.35 -8.75 10.46
C TYR A 29 12.96 -9.12 9.01
N ILE A 30 13.49 -10.23 8.47
CA ILE A 30 13.30 -10.58 7.06
C ILE A 30 11.91 -11.20 6.84
N PHE A 31 11.57 -12.26 7.56
CA PHE A 31 10.38 -13.06 7.26
C PHE A 31 9.09 -12.49 7.88
N THR A 32 9.18 -11.71 8.96
CA THR A 32 7.99 -11.09 9.54
C THR A 32 7.85 -9.63 9.11
N TRP A 33 8.86 -8.80 9.35
CA TRP A 33 8.73 -7.37 9.08
C TRP A 33 8.84 -7.03 7.60
N LEU A 34 9.93 -7.41 6.93
CA LEU A 34 10.20 -7.02 5.56
C LEU A 34 9.16 -7.59 4.58
N VAL A 35 8.77 -8.85 4.75
CA VAL A 35 7.70 -9.47 3.94
C VAL A 35 6.35 -8.80 4.21
N GLY A 36 5.95 -8.59 5.46
CA GLY A 36 4.68 -7.94 5.79
C GLY A 36 4.61 -6.50 5.28
N TYR A 37 5.64 -5.71 5.56
CA TYR A 37 5.77 -4.33 5.09
C TYR A 37 5.82 -4.25 3.57
N GLY A 38 6.63 -5.11 2.92
CA GLY A 38 6.72 -5.19 1.47
C GLY A 38 5.40 -5.57 0.81
N SER A 39 4.60 -6.43 1.45
CA SER A 39 3.25 -6.78 0.99
C SER A 39 2.30 -5.60 1.03
N LEU A 40 2.31 -4.81 2.11
CA LEU A 40 1.50 -3.60 2.21
C LEU A 40 1.90 -2.56 1.16
N LEU A 41 3.20 -2.31 1.03
CA LEU A 41 3.71 -1.38 0.02
C LEU A 41 3.41 -1.86 -1.40
N GLY A 42 3.51 -3.16 -1.67
CA GLY A 42 3.16 -3.76 -2.96
C GLY A 42 1.71 -3.47 -3.34
N ALA A 43 0.77 -3.59 -2.40
CA ALA A 43 -0.64 -3.28 -2.62
C ALA A 43 -0.87 -1.82 -3.02
N ILE A 44 -0.26 -0.89 -2.27
CA ILE A 44 -0.40 0.56 -2.50
C ILE A 44 0.28 0.95 -3.81
N GLY A 45 1.52 0.48 -4.01
CA GLY A 45 2.30 0.74 -5.21
C GLY A 45 1.60 0.24 -6.48
N ALA A 46 0.95 -0.92 -6.42
CA ALA A 46 0.15 -1.44 -7.52
C ALA A 46 -1.00 -0.50 -7.91
N VAL A 47 -1.77 0.00 -6.93
CA VAL A 47 -2.83 0.98 -7.21
C VAL A 47 -2.25 2.23 -7.86
N MET A 48 -1.16 2.78 -7.32
CA MET A 48 -0.54 3.98 -7.87
C MET A 48 -0.05 3.78 -9.31
N ILE A 49 0.59 2.64 -9.59
CA ILE A 49 1.08 2.31 -10.93
C ILE A 49 -0.09 2.15 -11.90
N VAL A 50 -1.12 1.39 -11.54
CA VAL A 50 -2.28 1.17 -12.40
C VAL A 50 -3.05 2.46 -12.62
N ASP A 51 -3.26 3.27 -11.58
CA ASP A 51 -3.94 4.56 -11.68
C ASP A 51 -3.21 5.49 -12.65
N TYR A 52 -1.89 5.66 -12.45
CA TYR A 52 -1.12 6.59 -13.25
C TYR A 52 -0.92 6.09 -14.70
N TRP A 53 -0.44 4.87 -14.89
CA TRP A 53 -0.04 4.38 -16.22
C TRP A 53 -1.20 3.87 -17.06
N ILE A 54 -2.19 3.20 -16.45
CA ILE A 54 -3.25 2.50 -17.18
C ILE A 54 -4.53 3.32 -17.20
N VAL A 55 -5.03 3.72 -16.03
CA VAL A 55 -6.31 4.45 -15.92
C VAL A 55 -6.19 5.86 -16.47
N ARG A 56 -5.15 6.59 -16.05
CA ARG A 56 -4.93 8.00 -16.41
C ARG A 56 -3.95 8.20 -17.55
N ARG A 57 -3.31 7.14 -18.05
CA ARG A 57 -2.40 7.18 -19.21
C ARG A 57 -1.30 8.23 -19.09
N ARG A 58 -0.78 8.44 -17.88
CA ARG A 58 0.24 9.43 -17.49
C ARG A 58 -0.22 10.90 -17.53
N GLN A 59 -1.53 11.15 -17.56
CA GLN A 59 -2.07 12.51 -17.53
C GLN A 59 -2.57 12.84 -16.12
N LEU A 60 -1.94 13.83 -15.49
CA LEU A 60 -2.34 14.38 -14.20
C LEU A 60 -2.43 15.90 -14.30
N ASP A 61 -3.49 16.47 -13.74
CA ASP A 61 -3.62 17.90 -13.52
C ASP A 61 -3.01 18.23 -12.15
N LEU A 62 -1.87 18.91 -12.17
CA LEU A 62 -1.18 19.27 -10.94
C LEU A 62 -1.95 20.31 -10.14
N ALA A 63 -2.61 21.27 -10.80
CA ALA A 63 -3.33 22.34 -10.12
C ALA A 63 -4.53 21.79 -9.33
N GLU A 64 -5.24 20.83 -9.92
CA GLU A 64 -6.37 20.16 -9.28
C GLU A 64 -5.94 19.28 -8.10
N LEU A 65 -4.71 18.76 -8.09
CA LEU A 65 -4.20 17.93 -6.98
C LEU A 65 -4.00 18.72 -5.68
N TYR A 66 -3.81 20.04 -5.78
CA TYR A 66 -3.68 20.94 -4.62
C TYR A 66 -5.01 21.57 -4.17
N LYS A 67 -6.14 21.22 -4.80
CA LYS A 67 -7.48 21.73 -4.44
C LYS A 67 -8.23 20.70 -3.59
N ILE A 68 -8.97 21.20 -2.59
CA ILE A 68 -9.79 20.34 -1.70
C ILE A 68 -11.01 19.77 -2.45
N ASP A 69 -11.61 20.55 -3.35
CA ASP A 69 -12.77 20.17 -4.16
C ASP A 69 -12.41 20.01 -5.66
N GLY A 70 -11.19 19.52 -5.92
CA GLY A 70 -10.71 19.30 -7.27
C GLY A 70 -11.20 17.99 -7.91
N SER A 71 -10.74 17.73 -9.13
CA SER A 71 -11.04 16.49 -9.87
C SER A 71 -10.62 15.19 -9.15
N TYR A 72 -9.74 15.30 -8.15
CA TYR A 72 -9.25 14.19 -7.31
C TYR A 72 -9.99 14.05 -5.97
N SER A 73 -11.08 14.77 -5.75
CA SER A 73 -11.85 14.67 -4.50
C SER A 73 -12.77 13.45 -4.46
N TYR A 74 -12.92 12.70 -5.55
CA TYR A 74 -13.68 11.44 -5.64
C TYR A 74 -15.03 11.50 -4.87
N SER A 75 -15.34 10.50 -4.04
CA SER A 75 -16.53 10.47 -3.19
C SER A 75 -16.17 10.92 -1.78
N GLY A 76 -16.26 12.23 -1.52
CA GLY A 76 -16.00 12.80 -0.19
C GLY A 76 -14.53 12.81 0.23
N GLY A 77 -13.62 12.94 -0.72
CA GLY A 77 -12.16 12.91 -0.53
C GLY A 77 -11.53 11.53 -0.73
N TRP A 78 -12.34 10.47 -0.94
CA TRP A 78 -11.86 9.09 -0.93
C TRP A 78 -12.10 8.36 -2.25
N ASN A 79 -11.03 7.76 -2.78
CA ASN A 79 -11.14 6.77 -3.85
C ASN A 79 -11.45 5.39 -3.25
N TRP A 80 -12.74 5.08 -3.10
CA TRP A 80 -13.18 3.80 -2.53
C TRP A 80 -12.65 2.59 -3.32
N ARG A 81 -12.45 2.72 -4.64
CA ARG A 81 -11.93 1.62 -5.49
C ARG A 81 -10.50 1.28 -5.10
N ALA A 82 -9.67 2.30 -4.87
CA ALA A 82 -8.29 2.15 -4.39
C ALA A 82 -8.25 1.50 -3.00
N ILE A 83 -9.10 1.97 -2.08
CA ILE A 83 -9.19 1.43 -0.72
C ILE A 83 -9.57 -0.05 -0.75
N VAL A 84 -10.62 -0.42 -1.51
CA VAL A 84 -11.06 -1.81 -1.63
C VAL A 84 -9.97 -2.69 -2.23
N ALA A 85 -9.26 -2.23 -3.26
CA ALA A 85 -8.16 -2.99 -3.86
C ALA A 85 -7.03 -3.30 -2.85
N VAL A 86 -6.64 -2.30 -2.06
CA VAL A 86 -5.64 -2.48 -0.99
C VAL A 86 -6.16 -3.40 0.10
N LEU A 87 -7.38 -3.20 0.59
CA LEU A 87 -7.93 -4.02 1.68
C LEU A 87 -8.09 -5.49 1.27
N VAL A 88 -8.60 -5.77 0.07
CA VAL A 88 -8.78 -7.14 -0.43
C VAL A 88 -7.43 -7.85 -0.54
N SER A 89 -6.43 -7.18 -1.10
CA SER A 89 -5.09 -7.78 -1.26
C SER A 89 -4.38 -7.99 0.08
N VAL A 90 -4.43 -7.02 1.00
CA VAL A 90 -3.85 -7.15 2.34
C VAL A 90 -4.54 -8.24 3.16
N ALA A 91 -5.87 -8.37 3.06
CA ALA A 91 -6.63 -9.39 3.77
C ALA A 91 -6.19 -10.83 3.42
N LEU A 92 -5.70 -11.07 2.21
CA LEU A 92 -5.18 -12.39 1.81
C LEU A 92 -3.87 -12.77 2.51
N VAL A 93 -3.04 -11.77 2.82
CA VAL A 93 -1.70 -11.93 3.38
C VAL A 93 -1.68 -11.75 4.91
N LEU A 94 -2.69 -11.06 5.45
CA LEU A 94 -2.83 -10.75 6.87
C LEU A 94 -2.79 -11.98 7.79
N PRO A 95 -3.45 -13.12 7.50
CA PRO A 95 -3.39 -14.28 8.40
C PRO A 95 -1.98 -14.87 8.51
N GLY A 96 -1.24 -14.92 7.39
CA GLY A 96 0.16 -15.36 7.38
C GLY A 96 1.09 -14.41 8.14
N PHE A 97 0.86 -13.10 7.99
CA PHE A 97 1.56 -12.08 8.77
C PHE A 97 1.29 -12.22 10.28
N LEU A 98 0.04 -12.40 10.69
CA LEU A 98 -0.31 -12.57 12.11
C LEU A 98 0.35 -13.80 12.71
N LYS A 99 0.37 -14.93 11.98
CA LYS A 99 1.08 -16.13 12.42
C LYS A 99 2.58 -15.88 12.52
N ALA A 100 3.17 -15.22 11.53
CA ALA A 100 4.58 -14.82 11.57
C ALA A 100 4.88 -13.92 12.78
N ALA A 101 4.07 -12.90 13.03
CA ALA A 101 4.25 -11.93 14.11
C ALA A 101 4.04 -12.52 15.52
N THR A 102 3.07 -13.41 15.68
CA THR A 102 2.76 -14.03 16.99
C THR A 102 3.65 -15.23 17.31
N THR A 103 4.15 -15.93 16.29
CA THR A 103 5.11 -17.04 16.47
C THR A 103 6.55 -16.55 16.55
N ALA A 104 6.87 -15.37 15.99
CA ALA A 104 8.20 -14.76 15.96
C ALA A 104 8.78 -14.34 17.31
N GLY A 105 8.10 -14.60 18.44
CA GLY A 105 8.71 -14.41 19.74
C GLY A 105 9.96 -15.28 19.99
N LEU A 106 10.24 -16.35 19.21
CA LEU A 106 11.36 -17.27 19.55
C LEU A 106 12.25 -17.87 18.43
N ASN A 107 11.90 -17.97 17.13
CA ASN A 107 12.75 -18.71 16.17
C ASN A 107 12.61 -18.31 14.68
N GLY A 108 12.46 -17.00 14.37
CA GLY A 108 12.20 -16.50 13.00
C GLY A 108 12.98 -17.23 11.89
N GLY A 109 12.23 -17.93 11.04
CA GLY A 109 12.75 -18.67 9.89
C GLY A 109 11.63 -18.92 8.88
N PRO A 110 11.95 -19.37 7.66
CA PRO A 110 10.94 -19.78 6.71
C PRO A 110 10.04 -20.83 7.35
N PHE A 111 8.72 -20.74 7.11
CA PHE A 111 7.79 -21.79 7.54
C PHE A 111 8.27 -23.15 6.99
N PRO A 112 8.73 -24.11 7.82
CA PRO A 112 9.36 -25.34 7.32
C PRO A 112 8.39 -26.24 6.56
N ASN A 113 7.09 -26.15 6.90
CA ASN A 113 6.00 -26.81 6.20
C ASN A 113 4.84 -25.81 6.06
N PRO A 114 4.92 -24.90 5.06
CA PRO A 114 3.95 -23.83 4.92
C PRO A 114 2.61 -24.42 4.47
N SER A 115 1.56 -24.11 5.23
CA SER A 115 0.20 -24.27 4.71
C SER A 115 -0.04 -23.36 3.49
N PHE A 116 -1.17 -23.53 2.80
CA PHE A 116 -1.54 -22.69 1.66
C PHE A 116 -1.45 -21.18 1.99
N ILE A 117 -1.94 -20.77 3.17
CA ILE A 117 -1.94 -19.38 3.63
C ILE A 117 -0.53 -18.84 3.89
N GLU A 118 0.35 -19.65 4.49
CA GLU A 118 1.75 -19.28 4.72
C GLU A 118 2.52 -19.14 3.41
N SER A 119 2.18 -19.97 2.43
CA SER A 119 2.74 -19.88 1.08
C SER A 119 2.35 -18.56 0.40
N LEU A 120 1.11 -18.09 0.55
CA LEU A 120 0.69 -16.78 0.04
C LEU A 120 1.51 -15.65 0.67
N TYR A 121 1.76 -15.74 1.98
CA TYR A 121 2.54 -14.73 2.70
C TYR A 121 4.01 -14.68 2.28
N ASN A 122 4.65 -15.82 2.03
CA ASN A 122 6.04 -15.87 1.53
C ASN A 122 6.21 -15.11 0.20
N TYR A 123 5.16 -15.08 -0.64
CA TYR A 123 5.12 -14.32 -1.89
C TYR A 123 4.31 -13.03 -1.77
N GLY A 124 4.13 -12.52 -0.54
CA GLY A 124 3.14 -11.50 -0.22
C GLY A 124 3.26 -10.25 -1.08
N LEU A 125 4.47 -9.73 -1.34
CA LEU A 125 4.68 -8.58 -2.21
C LEU A 125 4.09 -8.78 -3.61
N PHE A 126 4.43 -9.89 -4.26
CA PHE A 126 3.95 -10.16 -5.63
C PHE A 126 2.45 -10.42 -5.63
N LEU A 127 1.96 -11.16 -4.64
CA LEU A 127 0.55 -11.48 -4.52
C LEU A 127 -0.28 -10.20 -4.30
N THR A 128 0.09 -9.36 -3.34
CA THR A 128 -0.67 -8.14 -3.08
C THR A 128 -0.58 -7.17 -4.23
N PHE A 129 0.58 -7.06 -4.88
CA PHE A 129 0.75 -6.24 -6.06
C PHE A 129 -0.19 -6.68 -7.18
N THR A 130 -0.19 -7.97 -7.53
CA THR A 130 -1.01 -8.50 -8.61
C THR A 130 -2.50 -8.41 -8.27
N VAL A 131 -2.91 -8.79 -7.06
CA VAL A 131 -4.33 -8.74 -6.65
C VAL A 131 -4.82 -7.29 -6.61
N SER A 132 -4.06 -6.37 -6.00
CA SER A 132 -4.44 -4.96 -5.93
C SER A 132 -4.52 -4.32 -7.32
N ALA A 133 -3.56 -4.63 -8.21
CA ALA A 133 -3.59 -4.17 -9.60
C ALA A 133 -4.85 -4.65 -10.34
N LEU A 134 -5.19 -5.94 -10.24
CA LEU A 134 -6.35 -6.52 -10.93
C LEU A 134 -7.67 -5.99 -10.36
N VAL A 135 -7.81 -5.94 -9.03
CA VAL A 135 -9.02 -5.43 -8.38
C VAL A 135 -9.21 -3.95 -8.70
N TYR A 136 -8.16 -3.14 -8.58
CA TYR A 136 -8.26 -1.71 -8.88
C TYR A 136 -8.60 -1.45 -10.35
N LEU A 137 -7.97 -2.19 -11.27
CA LEU A 137 -8.27 -2.10 -12.70
C LEU A 137 -9.73 -2.51 -12.98
N GLY A 138 -10.18 -3.65 -12.44
CA GLY A 138 -11.54 -4.14 -12.62
C GLY A 138 -12.58 -3.14 -12.14
N LEU A 139 -12.42 -2.62 -10.91
CA LEU A 139 -13.31 -1.60 -10.35
C LEU A 139 -13.26 -0.29 -11.15
N SER A 140 -12.08 0.09 -11.65
CA SER A 140 -11.91 1.31 -12.45
C SER A 140 -12.52 1.22 -13.84
N MET A 141 -12.63 0.02 -14.41
CA MET A 141 -13.29 -0.19 -15.70
C MET A 141 -14.83 -0.20 -15.59
N ILE A 142 -15.38 -0.71 -14.48
CA ILE A 142 -16.84 -0.86 -14.32
C ILE A 142 -17.54 0.49 -14.08
N GLY A 143 -16.91 1.41 -13.34
CA GLY A 143 -17.57 2.62 -12.87
C GLY A 143 -17.28 3.91 -13.65
N GLY A 144 -16.87 3.81 -14.92
CA GLY A 144 -16.47 4.98 -15.72
C GLY A 144 -15.07 5.51 -15.36
N ARG A 145 -14.34 5.94 -16.40
CA ARG A 145 -13.00 6.55 -16.27
C ARG A 145 -13.12 7.81 -15.42
N ALA A 146 -12.12 8.08 -14.57
CA ALA A 146 -12.03 9.35 -13.87
C ALA A 146 -12.15 10.51 -14.87
N PRO A 147 -12.80 11.63 -14.50
CA PRO A 147 -12.94 12.79 -15.37
C PRO A 147 -11.60 13.17 -16.00
N GLU A 148 -11.60 13.35 -17.32
CA GLU A 148 -10.40 13.71 -18.07
C GLU A 148 -9.90 15.06 -17.53
N PRO A 149 -8.60 15.19 -17.16
CA PRO A 149 -8.07 16.46 -16.68
C PRO A 149 -8.29 17.53 -17.75
N ALA A 150 -8.87 18.66 -17.36
CA ALA A 150 -9.13 19.76 -18.28
C ALA A 150 -7.79 20.24 -18.84
N ARG A 151 -7.65 20.23 -20.17
CA ARG A 151 -6.45 20.75 -20.83
C ARG A 151 -6.37 22.25 -20.54
N GLU A 152 -5.28 22.69 -19.91
CA GLU A 152 -4.93 24.10 -19.90
C GLU A 152 -4.74 24.54 -21.36
N PRO A 153 -5.34 25.68 -21.80
CA PRO A 153 -5.06 26.21 -23.12
C PRO A 153 -3.56 26.45 -23.22
N GLU A 154 -2.92 25.94 -24.28
CA GLU A 154 -1.52 26.25 -24.58
C GLU A 154 -1.34 27.77 -24.50
N ALA A 155 -0.49 28.24 -23.59
CA ALA A 155 -0.14 29.64 -23.51
C ALA A 155 0.61 30.02 -24.80
N THR A 156 -0.12 30.58 -25.76
CA THR A 156 0.40 31.29 -26.94
C THR A 156 0.93 32.67 -26.57
#